data_AF-A0A4Q6UDK9-F1
#
_entry.id   AF-A0A4Q6UDK9-F1
#
_cell.length_a   1.000
_cell.length_b   1.000
_cell.length_c   1.000
_cell.angle_alpha   90.00
_cell.angle_beta   90.00
_cell.angle_gamma   90.00
#
_symmetry.space_group_name_H-M   'P 1'
#
loop_
_entity.id
_entity.type
_entity.pdbx_description
1 polymer ?
#
loop_
_entity_poly.entity_id
_entity_poly.type
_entity_poly.pdbx_seq_one_letter_code
_entity_poly.pdbx_strand_id
1 'polypeptide(L)'
;MVTPIGTAEIRVLVITAADLLSRERPTWTITEGGRMVLARDLTEGEYPQHEALLTALPVIDRDLTRGEYALRLRKVAEELATPAGEPVPACVGRVAAILRTARADWLAIQGARR
;
A
#
# COMPACT_ATOMS: atom_id res chain seq x y z
N MET A 1 8.81 -12.10 14.59
CA MET A 1 7.81 -11.30 15.32
C MET A 1 7.59 -10.03 14.52
N VAL A 2 6.40 -9.84 13.95
CA VAL A 2 6.12 -8.73 13.02
C VAL A 2 5.69 -7.50 13.82
N THR A 3 6.47 -6.43 13.74
CA THR A 3 6.17 -5.12 14.35
C THR A 3 5.04 -4.44 13.57
N PRO A 4 4.08 -3.74 14.20
CA PRO A 4 3.03 -3.02 13.46
C PRO A 4 3.64 -1.95 12.56
N ILE A 5 3.37 -2.08 11.25
CA ILE A 5 3.76 -1.13 10.20
C ILE A 5 2.90 0.14 10.26
N GLY A 6 3.45 1.29 9.90
CA GLY A 6 2.73 2.57 9.80
C GLY A 6 2.43 2.99 8.36
N THR A 7 1.75 4.12 8.20
CA THR A 7 1.46 4.71 6.89
C THR A 7 2.73 5.13 6.13
N ALA A 8 3.81 5.48 6.86
CA ALA A 8 5.10 5.84 6.29
C ALA A 8 5.77 4.66 5.56
N GLU A 9 5.70 3.46 6.12
CA GLU A 9 6.23 2.27 5.50
C GLU A 9 5.35 1.80 4.33
N ILE A 10 4.01 1.92 4.43
CA ILE A 10 3.14 1.71 3.26
C ILE A 10 3.49 2.66 2.12
N ARG A 11 3.80 3.93 2.43
CA ARG A 11 4.29 4.89 1.44
C ARG A 11 5.59 4.42 0.78
N VAL A 12 6.53 3.88 1.54
CA VAL A 12 7.77 3.30 0.98
C VAL A 12 7.44 2.17 0.00
N LEU A 13 6.53 1.27 0.36
CA LEU A 13 6.13 0.17 -0.54
C LEU A 13 5.46 0.68 -1.82
N VAL A 14 4.61 1.70 -1.75
CA VAL A 14 3.99 2.34 -2.92
C VAL A 14 5.05 2.99 -3.82
N ILE A 15 6.06 3.65 -3.23
CA ILE A 15 7.20 4.22 -3.95
C ILE A 15 7.99 3.10 -4.65
N THR A 16 8.31 2.01 -3.94
CA THR A 16 9.02 0.86 -4.50
C THR A 16 8.25 0.24 -5.66
N ALA A 17 6.94 0.07 -5.55
CA ALA A 17 6.07 -0.39 -6.63
C ALA A 17 6.17 0.53 -7.86
N ALA A 18 6.10 1.85 -7.65
CA ALA A 18 6.24 2.83 -8.74
C ALA A 18 7.61 2.73 -9.43
N ASP A 19 8.68 2.60 -8.63
CA ASP A 19 10.05 2.46 -9.13
C ASP A 19 10.20 1.20 -10.00
N LEU A 20 9.74 0.05 -9.52
CA LEU A 20 9.79 -1.21 -10.27
C LEU A 20 9.04 -1.12 -11.60
N LEU A 21 7.80 -0.63 -11.58
CA LEU A 21 6.97 -0.52 -12.77
C LEU A 21 7.49 0.50 -13.79
N SER A 22 8.13 1.57 -13.33
CA SER A 22 8.73 2.60 -14.21
C SER A 22 9.98 2.11 -14.95
N ARG A 23 10.71 1.16 -14.35
CA ARG A 23 11.96 0.62 -14.91
C ARG A 23 11.74 -0.63 -15.73
N GLU A 24 10.88 -1.52 -15.25
CA GLU A 24 10.66 -2.82 -15.86
C GLU A 24 9.48 -2.77 -16.83
N ARG A 25 9.82 -2.75 -18.13
CA ARG A 25 8.86 -2.82 -19.24
C ARG A 25 7.74 -1.76 -19.09
N PRO A 26 8.06 -0.46 -18.98
CA PRO A 26 7.09 0.58 -18.66
C PRO A 26 5.96 0.72 -19.68
N THR A 27 6.17 0.29 -20.93
CA THR A 27 5.17 0.32 -22.00
C THR A 27 4.23 -0.88 -22.00
N TRP A 28 4.48 -1.90 -21.18
CA TRP A 28 3.58 -3.07 -21.10
C TRP A 28 2.34 -2.72 -20.30
N THR A 29 1.21 -3.33 -20.68
CA THR A 29 -0.04 -3.23 -19.93
C THR A 29 0.11 -3.83 -18.53
N ILE A 30 -0.45 -3.15 -17.53
CA ILE A 30 -0.66 -3.71 -16.20
C ILE A 30 -2.13 -4.10 -16.03
N THR A 31 -2.37 -5.27 -15.47
CA THR A 31 -3.71 -5.78 -15.18
C THR A 31 -3.98 -5.72 -13.68
N GLU A 32 -5.24 -5.80 -13.31
CA GLU A 32 -5.65 -5.92 -11.90
C GLU A 32 -5.00 -7.13 -11.21
N GLY A 33 -4.91 -8.27 -11.90
CA GLY A 33 -4.16 -9.43 -11.41
C GLY A 33 -2.68 -9.12 -11.18
N GLY A 34 -2.06 -8.36 -12.07
CA GLY A 34 -0.68 -7.88 -11.90
C GLY A 34 -0.51 -6.95 -10.70
N ARG A 35 -1.49 -6.08 -10.42
CA ARG A 35 -1.51 -5.25 -9.20
C ARG A 35 -1.56 -6.10 -7.93
N MET A 36 -2.39 -7.15 -7.92
CA MET A 36 -2.50 -8.07 -6.78
C MET A 36 -1.21 -8.84 -6.54
N VAL A 37 -0.59 -9.36 -7.60
CA VAL A 37 0.72 -10.05 -7.53
C VAL A 37 1.80 -9.09 -7.01
N LEU A 38 1.87 -7.88 -7.56
CA LEU A 38 2.83 -6.87 -7.10
C LEU A 38 2.69 -6.56 -5.60
N ALA A 39 1.46 -6.40 -5.12
CA ALA A 39 1.21 -6.15 -3.70
C ALA A 39 1.61 -7.35 -2.83
N ARG A 40 1.37 -8.58 -3.30
CA ARG A 40 1.77 -9.81 -2.61
C ARG A 40 3.29 -9.94 -2.54
N ASP A 41 3.98 -9.70 -3.65
CA ASP A 41 5.43 -9.84 -3.74
C ASP A 41 6.15 -8.84 -2.84
N LEU A 42 5.65 -7.60 -2.77
CA LEU A 42 6.24 -6.54 -1.94
C LEU A 42 6.02 -6.72 -0.44
N THR A 43 5.02 -7.49 -0.03
CA THR A 43 4.69 -7.72 1.38
C THR A 43 4.86 -9.17 1.81
N GLU A 44 5.36 -10.02 0.92
CA GLU A 44 5.39 -11.49 1.09
C GLU A 44 4.01 -12.09 1.45
N GLY A 45 2.92 -11.38 1.13
CA GLY A 45 1.56 -11.72 1.55
C GLY A 45 1.26 -11.58 3.05
N GLU A 46 2.15 -10.95 3.84
CA GLU A 46 1.94 -10.77 5.28
C GLU A 46 0.77 -9.84 5.59
N TYR A 47 -0.11 -10.27 6.49
CA TYR A 47 -1.18 -9.46 7.05
C TYR A 47 -0.67 -8.70 8.30
N PRO A 48 -1.00 -7.41 8.47
CA PRO A 48 -1.92 -6.56 7.68
C PRO A 48 -1.28 -5.80 6.51
N GLN A 49 0.03 -5.92 6.30
CA GLN A 49 0.81 -5.12 5.33
C GLN A 49 0.23 -5.26 3.92
N HIS A 50 -0.09 -6.49 3.53
CA HIS A 50 -0.64 -6.83 2.23
C HIS A 50 -1.96 -6.11 1.95
N GLU A 51 -2.90 -6.15 2.90
CA GLU A 51 -4.22 -5.51 2.74
C GLU A 51 -4.10 -3.98 2.74
N ALA A 52 -3.25 -3.44 3.61
CA ALA A 52 -2.96 -2.01 3.66
C ALA A 52 -2.35 -1.52 2.34
N LEU A 53 -1.40 -2.27 1.77
CA LEU A 53 -0.80 -1.94 0.47
C LEU A 53 -1.84 -2.08 -0.66
N LEU A 54 -2.59 -3.19 -0.72
CA LEU A 54 -3.64 -3.37 -1.72
C LEU A 54 -4.71 -2.26 -1.68
N THR A 55 -5.00 -1.75 -0.49
CA THR A 55 -5.93 -0.62 -0.28
C THR A 55 -5.34 0.71 -0.77
N ALA A 56 -4.02 0.88 -0.69
CA ALA A 56 -3.31 2.05 -1.20
C ALA A 56 -3.18 2.02 -2.74
N LEU A 57 -2.95 0.85 -3.33
CA LEU A 57 -2.78 0.69 -4.77
C LEU A 57 -4.10 0.91 -5.54
N PRO A 58 -4.21 1.92 -6.43
CA PRO A 58 -5.43 2.20 -7.17
C PRO A 58 -5.91 0.99 -8.00
N VAL A 59 -7.19 0.70 -8.00
CA VAL A 59 -7.76 -0.38 -8.83
C VAL A 59 -7.53 -0.07 -10.31
N ILE A 60 -7.23 -1.11 -11.09
CA ILE A 60 -7.08 -1.01 -12.55
C ILE A 60 -8.39 -1.47 -13.20
N ASP A 61 -9.18 -0.50 -13.64
CA ASP A 61 -10.50 -0.68 -14.25
C ASP A 61 -10.50 -0.44 -15.77
N ARG A 62 -9.34 -0.09 -16.33
CA ARG A 62 -9.13 0.22 -17.75
C ARG A 62 -7.71 -0.14 -18.15
N ASP A 63 -7.48 -0.24 -19.46
CA ASP A 63 -6.14 -0.45 -19.99
C ASP A 63 -5.20 0.68 -19.57
N LEU A 64 -4.09 0.29 -18.97
CA LEU A 64 -3.06 1.21 -18.50
C LEU A 64 -1.70 0.54 -18.66
N THR A 65 -0.70 1.32 -19.04
CA THR A 65 0.68 0.85 -19.03
C THR A 65 1.26 0.85 -17.61
N ARG A 66 2.28 0.03 -17.37
CA ARG A 66 3.04 0.00 -16.11
C ARG A 66 3.59 1.39 -15.76
N GLY A 67 4.07 2.14 -16.75
CA GLY A 67 4.58 3.51 -16.58
C GLY A 67 3.48 4.50 -16.15
N GLU A 68 2.31 4.48 -16.78
CA GLU A 68 1.17 5.32 -16.36
C GLU A 68 0.70 4.96 -14.95
N TYR A 69 0.74 3.67 -14.61
CA TYR A 69 0.34 3.22 -13.28
C TYR A 69 1.36 3.66 -12.23
N ALA A 70 2.66 3.58 -12.54
CA ALA A 70 3.72 4.12 -11.69
C ALA A 70 3.52 5.61 -11.37
N LEU A 71 3.11 6.43 -12.34
CA LEU A 71 2.78 7.84 -12.11
C LEU A 71 1.61 8.01 -11.13
N ARG A 72 0.59 7.15 -11.21
CA ARG A 72 -0.52 7.16 -10.22
C ARG A 72 -0.02 6.79 -8.83
N LEU A 73 0.87 5.79 -8.73
CA LEU A 73 1.45 5.39 -7.44
C LEU A 73 2.28 6.51 -6.80
N ARG A 74 2.97 7.33 -7.59
CA ARG A 74 3.66 8.52 -7.05
C ARG A 74 2.69 9.50 -6.39
N LYS A 75 1.53 9.76 -7.00
CA LYS A 75 0.49 10.61 -6.39
C LYS A 75 -0.05 10.02 -5.09
N VAL A 76 -0.29 8.72 -5.06
CA VAL A 76 -0.69 8.03 -3.81
C VAL A 76 0.39 8.18 -2.73
N ALA A 77 1.68 8.10 -3.10
CA ALA A 77 2.77 8.29 -2.15
C ALA A 77 2.87 9.74 -1.63
N GLU A 78 2.46 10.73 -2.41
CA GLU A 78 2.32 12.13 -1.98
C GLU A 78 1.15 12.28 -1.01
N GLU A 79 -0.01 11.68 -1.31
CA GLU A 79 -1.17 11.63 -0.41
C GLU A 79 -0.83 10.94 0.91
N LEU A 80 -0.07 9.83 0.90
CA LEU A 80 0.38 9.17 2.13
C LEU A 80 1.39 10.00 2.93
N ALA A 81 1.95 11.06 2.34
CA ALA A 81 2.81 12.01 3.04
C ALA A 81 2.04 13.17 3.70
N THR A 82 0.70 13.19 3.62
CA THR A 82 -0.12 14.32 4.09
C THR A 82 0.24 14.72 5.53
N PRO A 83 0.62 16.00 5.77
CA PRO A 83 0.98 16.49 7.09
C PRO A 83 -0.24 16.65 8.01
N ALA A 84 0.03 16.73 9.31
CA ALA A 84 -1.01 16.96 10.32
C ALA A 84 -1.68 18.33 10.10
N GLY A 85 -3.01 18.33 9.94
CA GLY A 85 -3.83 19.54 9.78
C GLY A 85 -4.51 19.68 8.42
N GLU A 86 -4.13 18.87 7.43
CA GLU A 86 -4.80 18.80 6.13
C GLU A 86 -5.93 17.76 6.11
N PRO A 87 -6.95 17.95 5.24
CA PRO A 87 -7.98 16.95 5.05
C PRO A 87 -7.36 15.63 4.57
N VAL A 88 -7.55 14.58 5.37
CA VAL A 88 -6.98 13.26 5.11
C VAL A 88 -7.62 12.67 3.85
N PRO A 89 -6.83 12.32 2.81
CA PRO A 89 -7.37 11.65 1.62
C PRO A 89 -8.01 10.31 2.00
N ALA A 90 -9.06 9.92 1.29
CA ALA A 90 -9.82 8.71 1.61
C ALA A 90 -8.97 7.42 1.61
N CYS A 91 -7.94 7.35 0.75
CA CYS A 91 -6.99 6.23 0.74
C CYS A 91 -6.19 6.16 2.05
N VAL A 92 -5.63 7.27 2.52
CA VAL A 92 -4.85 7.39 3.76
C VAL A 92 -5.69 6.98 4.96
N GLY A 93 -6.94 7.45 5.01
CA GLY A 93 -7.89 7.09 6.08
C GLY A 93 -8.17 5.59 6.15
N ARG A 94 -8.37 4.93 4.99
CA ARG A 94 -8.59 3.47 4.92
C ARG A 94 -7.35 2.68 5.33
N VAL A 95 -6.16 3.05 4.82
CA VAL A 95 -4.89 2.42 5.20
C VAL A 95 -4.68 2.55 6.72
N ALA A 96 -4.84 3.75 7.27
CA ALA A 96 -4.68 3.99 8.70
C ALA A 96 -5.71 3.21 9.54
N ALA A 97 -6.92 2.96 9.03
CA ALA A 97 -7.92 2.14 9.71
C ALA A 97 -7.47 0.67 9.81
N ILE A 98 -7.06 0.05 8.69
CA ILE A 98 -6.56 -1.33 8.65
C ILE A 98 -5.41 -1.52 9.66
N LEU A 99 -4.43 -0.62 9.62
CA LEU A 99 -3.25 -0.70 10.48
C LEU A 99 -3.58 -0.49 11.97
N ARG A 100 -4.52 0.41 12.30
CA ARG A 100 -4.98 0.61 13.68
C ARG A 100 -5.70 -0.62 14.22
N THR A 101 -6.59 -1.22 13.43
CA THR A 101 -7.30 -2.44 13.82
C THR A 101 -6.31 -3.56 14.10
N ALA A 102 -5.39 -3.84 13.16
CA ALA A 102 -4.39 -4.89 13.34
C ALA A 102 -3.47 -4.64 14.55
N ARG A 103 -3.12 -3.37 14.83
CA ARG A 103 -2.36 -3.01 16.03
C ARG A 103 -3.15 -3.28 17.32
N ALA A 104 -4.45 -2.99 17.33
CA ALA A 104 -5.31 -3.27 18.49
C ALA A 104 -5.40 -4.78 18.74
N ASP A 105 -5.62 -5.58 17.69
CA ASP A 105 -5.68 -7.05 17.78
C ASP A 105 -4.37 -7.64 18.30
N TRP A 106 -3.23 -7.16 17.79
CA TRP A 106 -1.91 -7.58 18.26
C TRP A 106 -1.70 -7.29 19.74
N LEU A 107 -2.07 -6.09 20.21
CA LEU A 107 -1.97 -5.72 21.63
C LEU A 107 -2.86 -6.59 22.51
N ALA A 108 -4.07 -6.93 22.05
CA ALA A 108 -4.97 -7.83 22.77
C ALA A 108 -4.36 -9.24 22.93
N ILE A 109 -3.75 -9.79 21.87
CA ILE A 109 -3.09 -11.10 21.91
C ILE A 109 -1.89 -11.10 22.85
N GLN A 110 -1.07 -10.03 22.87
CA GLN A 110 0.06 -9.92 23.79
C GLN A 110 -0.39 -9.74 25.24
N GLY A 111 -1.46 -8.99 25.48
CA GLY A 111 -2.05 -8.81 26.81
C GLY A 111 -2.63 -10.09 27.38
N ALA A 112 -3.25 -10.94 26.55
CA ALA A 112 -3.80 -12.24 26.95
C ALA A 112 -2.74 -13.33 27.23
N ARG A 113 -1.47 -13.07 26.89
CA ARG A 113 -0.33 -13.98 27.15
C ARG A 113 0.46 -13.62 28.43
N ARG A 114 -0.01 -12.64 29.22
CA ARG A 114 0.49 -12.31 30.56
C ARG A 114 -0.46 -12.80 31.63
#